data_AF-A0A6B0VRC3-F1
#
_entry.id   AF-A0A6B0VRC3-F1
#
_cell.length_a   1.000
_cell.length_b   1.000
_cell.length_c   1.000
_cell.angle_alpha   90.00
_cell.angle_beta   90.00
_cell.angle_gamma   90.00
#
_symmetry.space_group_name_H-M   'P 1'
#
loop_
_entity.id
_entity.type
_entity.pdbx_description
1 polymer ?
#
loop_
_entity_poly.entity_id
_entity_poly.type
_entity_poly.pdbx_seq_one_letter_code
_entity_poly.pdbx_strand_id
1 'polypeptide(L)'
;MHDSNGSLNVSRRALLRVSAGTAAFSAVGTGLVSADGGTGGSRDWFDRRCPDATLEPSMGHCAGASTDGCDDDHPETVELQTAVRASLEERYPDAGALVEAGYKPYFDTLDRDADGWSHWINPDYVGDDTVMDPDRPESVLVDNESWRSIGVMFVATRGGESLESPPAVYDEGDADDGDDVGSDGGTDHEGHSGHDDHENHGSDDHEGHGSDDRCSPWHYHAGLPGRFAWWYYRQAYEQDFADGDLQLPCRTPCMMHVWSVDHPEGVYAHDGPPAAYREQEPADDPGFETDAKPGSDELGWDVLPDDLVPEQRPEDLAALIPGL
;
A
#
# COMPACT_ATOMS: atom_id res chain seq x y z
N MET A 1 17.72 44.22 64.21
CA MET A 1 17.80 44.74 62.83
C MET A 1 18.96 44.00 62.17
N HIS A 2 18.84 43.10 61.21
CA HIS A 2 17.76 42.68 60.30
C HIS A 2 17.76 41.14 60.15
N ASP A 3 16.57 40.57 59.98
CA ASP A 3 16.32 39.25 59.40
C ASP A 3 16.71 39.20 57.91
N SER A 4 17.14 38.04 57.43
CA SER A 4 16.90 37.59 56.04
C SER A 4 17.02 36.07 55.94
N ASN A 5 15.87 35.44 55.74
CA ASN A 5 15.69 34.03 55.39
C ASN A 5 16.12 33.78 53.94
N GLY A 6 16.98 32.79 53.72
CA GLY A 6 17.22 32.19 52.41
C GLY A 6 16.35 30.96 52.21
N SER A 7 15.31 31.07 51.39
CA SER A 7 14.53 29.94 50.88
C SER A 7 15.25 29.31 49.68
N LEU A 8 15.67 28.05 49.80
CA LEU A 8 16.13 27.23 48.68
C LEU A 8 14.95 26.42 48.14
N ASN A 9 14.45 26.79 46.96
CA ASN A 9 13.49 26.00 46.22
C ASN A 9 14.21 24.85 45.50
N VAL A 10 13.88 23.62 45.88
CA VAL A 10 14.35 22.39 45.25
C VAL A 10 13.42 22.04 44.08
N SER A 11 13.98 21.98 42.87
CA SER A 11 13.27 21.67 41.62
C SER A 11 13.13 20.16 41.38
N ARG A 12 11.97 19.76 40.84
CA ARG A 12 11.43 18.40 40.69
C ARG A 12 12.09 17.56 39.59
N ARG A 13 13.42 17.38 39.61
CA ARG A 13 14.13 16.60 38.56
C ARG A 13 15.07 15.49 39.08
N ALA A 14 14.82 14.93 40.26
CA ALA A 14 15.67 13.90 40.83
C ALA A 14 14.91 12.78 41.56
N LEU A 15 13.97 12.14 40.86
CA LEU A 15 13.42 10.81 41.18
C LEU A 15 13.02 10.24 39.80
N LEU A 16 13.79 9.36 39.18
CA LEU A 16 13.76 7.92 39.43
C LEU A 16 15.07 7.28 38.93
N ARG A 17 15.75 6.54 39.81
CA ARG A 17 16.79 5.57 39.46
C ARG A 17 16.40 4.23 40.09
N VAL A 18 16.42 3.20 39.24
CA VAL A 18 16.76 1.79 39.52
C VAL A 18 15.71 0.94 40.28
N SER A 19 15.15 -0.04 39.58
CA SER A 19 15.03 -1.41 40.07
C SER A 19 15.11 -2.37 38.88
N ALA A 20 16.27 -2.99 38.68
CA ALA A 20 16.42 -4.16 37.83
C ALA A 20 15.91 -5.38 38.60
N GLY A 21 15.01 -6.15 38.02
CA GLY A 21 14.48 -7.38 38.59
C GLY A 21 14.16 -8.37 37.48
N THR A 22 15.05 -9.32 37.25
CA THR A 22 14.80 -10.53 36.46
C THR A 22 13.79 -11.42 37.17
N ALA A 23 12.63 -11.64 36.56
CA ALA A 23 11.69 -12.68 36.96
C ALA A 23 11.55 -13.69 35.80
N ALA A 24 12.04 -14.91 36.04
CA ALA A 24 11.74 -16.07 35.22
C ALA A 24 10.37 -16.61 35.63
N PHE A 25 9.46 -16.76 34.67
CA PHE A 25 8.18 -17.44 34.89
C PHE A 25 8.22 -18.81 34.21
N SER A 26 8.20 -19.84 35.05
CA SER A 26 7.96 -21.21 34.64
C SER A 26 6.49 -21.37 34.26
N ALA A 27 6.22 -21.79 33.03
CA ALA A 27 4.90 -22.24 32.60
C ALA A 27 4.57 -23.58 33.27
N VAL A 28 3.52 -23.60 34.10
CA VAL A 28 2.84 -24.82 34.53
C VAL A 28 1.36 -24.65 34.18
N GLY A 29 0.92 -25.46 33.22
CA GLY A 29 -0.47 -25.53 32.81
C GLY A 29 -1.34 -26.17 33.88
N THR A 30 -2.49 -25.56 34.14
CA THR A 30 -3.70 -26.23 34.60
C THR A 30 -4.89 -25.55 33.94
N GLY A 31 -5.67 -26.30 33.18
CA GLY A 31 -6.98 -25.85 32.74
C GLY A 31 -7.99 -25.91 33.88
N LEU A 32 -9.01 -25.04 33.83
CA LEU A 32 -10.42 -25.38 34.00
C LEU A 32 -11.30 -24.11 33.96
N VAL A 33 -12.38 -24.25 33.17
CA VAL A 33 -13.74 -23.75 33.38
C VAL A 33 -14.03 -22.27 33.11
N SER A 34 -14.81 -22.08 32.03
CA SER A 34 -15.63 -20.92 31.72
C SER A 34 -16.44 -20.44 32.92
N ALA A 35 -16.28 -19.16 33.25
CA ALA A 35 -17.27 -18.38 33.96
C ALA A 35 -17.82 -17.34 32.97
N ASP A 36 -19.07 -17.53 32.60
CA ASP A 36 -19.93 -16.56 31.92
C ASP A 36 -20.21 -15.40 32.91
N GLY A 37 -19.94 -14.16 32.49
CA GLY A 37 -20.13 -13.01 33.37
C GLY A 37 -19.34 -11.75 33.04
N GLY A 38 -19.70 -11.07 31.95
CA GLY A 38 -19.75 -9.61 31.90
C GLY A 38 -18.45 -8.81 31.90
N THR A 39 -17.89 -8.62 30.69
CA THR A 39 -17.33 -7.36 30.15
C THR A 39 -17.11 -7.51 28.63
N GLY A 40 -18.16 -7.91 27.91
CA GLY A 40 -18.17 -8.01 26.46
C GLY A 40 -18.53 -6.67 25.82
N GLY A 41 -17.57 -5.74 25.76
CA GLY A 41 -17.77 -4.42 25.15
C GLY A 41 -16.85 -4.12 23.96
N SER A 42 -15.68 -4.76 23.87
CA SER A 42 -14.65 -4.35 22.89
C SER A 42 -14.35 -5.40 21.82
N ARG A 43 -14.76 -6.67 22.02
CA ARG A 43 -14.56 -7.74 21.01
C ARG A 43 -15.72 -7.92 20.03
N ASP A 44 -16.92 -7.40 20.34
CA ASP A 44 -18.11 -7.64 19.52
C ASP A 44 -18.23 -6.68 18.31
N TRP A 45 -17.34 -5.68 18.18
CA TRP A 45 -17.34 -4.75 17.04
C TRP A 45 -16.60 -5.29 15.80
N PHE A 46 -15.64 -6.20 15.99
CA PHE A 46 -14.83 -6.75 14.90
C PHE A 46 -15.42 -8.07 14.32
N ASP A 47 -16.11 -8.88 15.12
CA ASP A 47 -16.18 -10.33 14.83
C ASP A 47 -17.40 -10.84 14.02
N ARG A 48 -18.33 -9.99 13.54
CA ARG A 48 -19.53 -10.49 12.80
C ARG A 48 -19.85 -9.82 11.46
N ARG A 49 -19.27 -8.66 11.14
CA ARG A 49 -19.57 -7.95 9.88
C ARG A 49 -18.46 -8.05 8.84
N CYS A 50 -17.23 -8.29 9.27
CA CYS A 50 -16.04 -8.32 8.41
C CYS A 50 -15.31 -9.66 8.62
N PRO A 51 -15.71 -10.74 7.93
CA PRO A 51 -15.09 -12.06 8.13
C PRO A 51 -13.61 -12.09 7.76
N ASP A 52 -13.17 -11.21 6.86
CA ASP A 52 -11.78 -11.16 6.37
C ASP A 52 -10.87 -10.25 7.22
N ALA A 53 -11.44 -9.50 8.16
CA ALA A 53 -10.71 -8.55 9.00
C ALA A 53 -9.75 -9.26 9.96
N THR A 54 -8.47 -8.88 9.96
CA THR A 54 -7.47 -9.40 10.90
C THR A 54 -6.85 -8.30 11.76
N LEU A 55 -6.26 -8.68 12.90
CA LEU A 55 -5.48 -7.77 13.75
C LEU A 55 -4.06 -7.57 13.20
N GLU A 56 -3.43 -8.65 12.76
CA GLU A 56 -2.12 -8.62 12.11
C GLU A 56 -2.23 -8.12 10.66
N PRO A 57 -1.13 -7.64 10.05
CA PRO A 57 -1.08 -7.39 8.61
C PRO A 57 -1.62 -8.58 7.81
N SER A 58 -2.52 -8.29 6.88
CA SER A 58 -3.01 -9.27 5.92
C SER A 58 -3.58 -8.58 4.70
N MET A 59 -3.53 -9.31 3.58
CA MET A 59 -4.05 -8.88 2.30
C MET A 59 -4.85 -10.00 1.62
N GLY A 60 -5.67 -9.63 0.65
CA GLY A 60 -6.35 -10.55 -0.25
C GLY A 60 -6.45 -9.96 -1.65
N HIS A 61 -6.65 -10.82 -2.65
CA HIS A 61 -6.79 -10.37 -4.04
C HIS A 61 -8.17 -9.78 -4.30
N CYS A 62 -8.21 -8.74 -5.12
CA CYS A 62 -9.45 -8.16 -5.61
C CYS A 62 -10.21 -9.12 -6.54
N ALA A 63 -11.48 -8.83 -6.82
CA ALA A 63 -12.30 -9.76 -7.61
C ALA A 63 -11.76 -9.86 -9.05
N GLY A 64 -11.29 -11.05 -9.41
CA GLY A 64 -10.66 -11.32 -10.71
C GLY A 64 -9.21 -10.88 -10.82
N ALA A 65 -8.58 -10.49 -9.71
CA ALA A 65 -7.16 -10.18 -9.63
C ALA A 65 -6.34 -11.44 -9.34
N SER A 66 -5.15 -11.53 -9.95
CA SER A 66 -4.14 -12.55 -9.69
C SER A 66 -2.77 -12.01 -10.09
N THR A 67 -1.74 -12.45 -9.37
CA THR A 67 -0.33 -12.23 -9.69
C THR A 67 0.29 -13.39 -10.48
N ASP A 68 -0.44 -14.50 -10.67
CA ASP A 68 0.13 -15.74 -11.23
C ASP A 68 0.70 -15.56 -12.64
N GLY A 69 0.05 -14.71 -13.46
CA GLY A 69 0.52 -14.36 -14.81
C GLY A 69 1.39 -13.10 -14.87
N CYS A 70 1.79 -12.52 -13.73
CA CYS A 70 2.63 -11.33 -13.72
C CYS A 70 4.11 -11.68 -13.90
N ASP A 71 4.68 -11.21 -15.01
CA ASP A 71 6.11 -11.20 -15.31
C ASP A 71 6.66 -9.76 -15.30
N ASP A 72 7.80 -9.58 -14.64
CA ASP A 72 8.54 -8.32 -14.57
C ASP A 72 9.12 -7.93 -15.94
N ASP A 73 9.45 -8.92 -16.78
CA ASP A 73 10.00 -8.73 -18.12
C ASP A 73 8.91 -8.56 -19.20
N HIS A 74 7.63 -8.62 -18.84
CA HIS A 74 6.52 -8.42 -19.78
C HIS A 74 6.54 -6.98 -20.33
N PRO A 75 6.34 -6.75 -21.65
CA PRO A 75 6.46 -5.41 -22.23
C PRO A 75 5.61 -4.33 -21.55
N GLU A 76 4.36 -4.66 -21.20
CA GLU A 76 3.39 -3.79 -20.52
C GLU A 76 3.81 -3.50 -19.08
N THR A 77 4.40 -4.48 -18.39
CA THR A 77 5.02 -4.27 -17.07
C THR A 77 6.20 -3.30 -17.18
N VAL A 78 7.09 -3.52 -18.15
CA VAL A 78 8.25 -2.67 -18.38
C VAL A 78 7.83 -1.25 -18.78
N GLU A 79 6.81 -1.10 -19.61
CA GLU A 79 6.24 0.18 -20.01
C GLU A 79 5.67 0.93 -18.80
N LEU A 80 4.85 0.26 -17.99
CA LEU A 80 4.27 0.85 -16.78
C LEU A 80 5.36 1.26 -15.78
N GLN A 81 6.32 0.38 -15.49
CA GLN A 81 7.41 0.69 -14.57
C GLN A 81 8.28 1.84 -15.10
N THR A 82 8.54 1.88 -16.40
CA THR A 82 9.30 2.97 -17.03
C THR A 82 8.57 4.30 -16.92
N ALA A 83 7.25 4.31 -17.16
CA ALA A 83 6.42 5.50 -17.02
C ALA A 83 6.37 5.98 -15.56
N VAL A 84 6.21 5.06 -14.60
CA VAL A 84 6.27 5.38 -13.16
C VAL A 84 7.62 5.98 -12.80
N ARG A 85 8.73 5.35 -13.21
CA ARG A 85 10.08 5.85 -12.95
C ARG A 85 10.27 7.27 -13.51
N ALA A 86 9.87 7.51 -14.75
CA ALA A 86 9.96 8.83 -15.38
C ALA A 86 9.13 9.88 -14.62
N SER A 87 7.91 9.55 -14.20
CA SER A 87 7.05 10.45 -13.42
C SER A 87 7.67 10.80 -12.07
N LEU A 88 8.22 9.80 -11.36
CA LEU A 88 8.93 10.05 -10.10
C LEU A 88 10.19 10.88 -10.32
N GLU A 89 11.00 10.62 -11.34
CA GLU A 89 12.21 11.41 -11.62
C GLU A 89 11.91 12.86 -12.03
N GLU A 90 10.86 13.09 -12.83
CA GLU A 90 10.59 14.38 -13.45
C GLU A 90 9.62 15.26 -12.65
N ARG A 91 8.65 14.66 -11.96
CA ARG A 91 7.55 15.39 -11.30
C ARG A 91 7.53 15.22 -9.80
N TYR A 92 7.88 14.04 -9.31
CA TYR A 92 7.77 13.71 -7.89
C TYR A 92 9.08 13.12 -7.32
N PRO A 93 10.25 13.79 -7.49
CA PRO A 93 11.55 13.19 -7.16
C PRO A 93 11.80 12.98 -5.66
N ASP A 94 11.09 13.71 -4.81
CA ASP A 94 11.29 13.73 -3.37
C ASP A 94 10.05 14.24 -2.63
N ALA A 95 10.11 14.14 -1.30
CA ALA A 95 9.04 14.62 -0.40
C ALA A 95 8.68 16.10 -0.64
N GLY A 96 9.65 16.95 -0.97
CA GLY A 96 9.41 18.37 -1.25
C GLY A 96 8.51 18.56 -2.46
N ALA A 97 8.84 17.90 -3.57
CA ALA A 97 8.02 17.93 -4.78
C ALA A 97 6.60 17.38 -4.54
N LEU A 98 6.45 16.35 -3.71
CA LEU A 98 5.14 15.81 -3.32
C LEU A 98 4.30 16.84 -2.56
N VAL A 99 4.90 17.56 -1.61
CA VAL A 99 4.23 18.63 -0.87
C VAL A 99 3.73 19.72 -1.81
N GLU A 100 4.58 20.17 -2.74
CA GLU A 100 4.20 21.19 -3.74
C GLU A 100 3.07 20.71 -4.65
N ALA A 101 3.05 19.42 -4.98
CA ALA A 101 2.02 18.78 -5.78
C ALA A 101 0.73 18.46 -5.02
N GLY A 102 0.66 18.76 -3.71
CA GLY A 102 -0.54 18.59 -2.89
C GLY A 102 -0.71 17.19 -2.26
N TYR A 103 0.30 16.32 -2.36
CA TYR A 103 0.29 15.05 -1.66
C TYR A 103 0.37 15.27 -0.14
N LYS A 104 -0.28 14.37 0.59
CA LYS A 104 -0.35 14.37 2.05
C LYS A 104 0.25 13.07 2.59
N PRO A 105 1.16 13.14 3.56
CA PRO A 105 1.67 11.93 4.18
C PRO A 105 0.55 11.31 5.01
N TYR A 106 0.35 9.99 4.90
CA TYR A 106 -0.57 9.30 5.80
C TYR A 106 0.07 8.11 6.51
N PHE A 107 1.42 8.03 6.47
CA PHE A 107 2.37 7.10 7.13
C PHE A 107 1.75 5.77 7.60
N ASP A 108 2.28 4.61 7.22
CA ASP A 108 1.75 3.30 7.63
C ASP A 108 1.81 3.13 9.14
N THR A 109 0.72 3.54 9.77
CA THR A 109 0.67 3.72 11.20
C THR A 109 0.18 2.42 11.81
N LEU A 110 0.89 2.02 12.86
CA LEU A 110 0.76 0.73 13.56
C LEU A 110 1.50 -0.44 12.94
N ASP A 111 2.05 -0.30 11.73
CA ASP A 111 3.00 -1.30 11.24
C ASP A 111 4.35 -1.09 11.93
N ARG A 112 4.71 -2.04 12.80
CA ARG A 112 5.97 -2.00 13.56
C ARG A 112 7.16 -2.46 12.72
N ASP A 113 6.90 -3.07 11.58
CA ASP A 113 7.87 -3.70 10.69
C ASP A 113 7.94 -3.00 9.32
N ALA A 114 7.15 -1.92 9.09
CA ALA A 114 7.28 -1.05 7.92
C ALA A 114 8.58 -0.23 8.01
N ASP A 115 9.68 -0.90 7.71
CA ASP A 115 11.04 -0.41 7.90
C ASP A 115 11.38 0.72 6.92
N GLY A 116 11.11 1.96 7.33
CA GLY A 116 11.78 3.14 6.79
C GLY A 116 11.26 3.66 5.45
N TRP A 117 9.98 3.45 5.13
CA TRP A 117 9.33 4.11 4.00
C TRP A 117 7.92 4.58 4.38
N SER A 118 7.27 5.40 3.56
CA SER A 118 5.97 5.98 3.85
C SER A 118 5.11 6.19 2.61
N HIS A 119 3.79 6.07 2.78
CA HIS A 119 2.82 6.47 1.77
C HIS A 119 2.44 7.95 1.87
N TRP A 120 2.38 8.57 0.70
CA TRP A 120 1.93 9.94 0.47
C TRP A 120 0.80 9.92 -0.55
N ILE A 121 -0.37 10.40 -0.17
CA ILE A 121 -1.60 10.30 -0.96
C ILE A 121 -2.07 11.66 -1.46
N ASN A 122 -2.59 11.73 -2.68
CA ASN A 122 -3.16 12.95 -3.23
C ASN A 122 -4.69 12.89 -3.17
N PRO A 123 -5.35 13.66 -2.28
CA PRO A 123 -6.80 13.63 -2.14
C PRO A 123 -7.56 14.05 -3.41
N ASP A 124 -6.93 14.85 -4.29
CA ASP A 124 -7.57 15.29 -5.55
C ASP A 124 -7.53 14.18 -6.62
N TYR A 125 -6.66 13.18 -6.47
CA TYR A 125 -6.52 12.07 -7.41
C TYR A 125 -7.29 10.84 -6.94
N VAL A 126 -7.36 10.62 -5.62
CA VAL A 126 -8.21 9.60 -5.03
C VAL A 126 -9.67 9.85 -5.43
N GLY A 127 -10.26 8.89 -6.14
CA GLY A 127 -11.65 8.96 -6.56
C GLY A 127 -11.92 9.83 -7.79
N ASP A 128 -10.90 10.25 -8.54
CA ASP A 128 -11.13 10.83 -9.87
C ASP A 128 -11.57 9.75 -10.89
N ASP A 129 -11.75 10.11 -12.16
CA ASP A 129 -12.24 9.16 -13.17
C ASP A 129 -11.16 8.20 -13.73
N THR A 130 -9.92 8.44 -13.35
CA THR A 130 -8.69 7.80 -13.82
C THR A 130 -8.25 6.72 -12.84
N VAL A 131 -7.66 5.66 -13.36
CA VAL A 131 -7.05 4.59 -12.56
C VAL A 131 -5.80 4.16 -13.30
N MET A 132 -4.71 3.91 -12.57
CA MET A 132 -3.45 3.44 -13.15
C MET A 132 -2.83 4.44 -14.15
N ASP A 133 -2.79 5.72 -13.76
CA ASP A 133 -2.11 6.78 -14.50
C ASP A 133 -0.78 7.14 -13.81
N PRO A 134 0.38 6.73 -14.39
CA PRO A 134 1.70 7.00 -13.81
C PRO A 134 2.00 8.49 -13.60
N ASP A 135 1.35 9.36 -14.35
CA ASP A 135 1.55 10.81 -14.28
C ASP A 135 0.81 11.46 -13.09
N ARG A 136 -0.21 10.78 -12.58
CA ARG A 136 -1.09 11.25 -11.49
C ARG A 136 -1.43 10.08 -10.53
N PRO A 137 -0.42 9.41 -9.94
CA PRO A 137 -0.67 8.27 -9.07
C PRO A 137 -1.40 8.73 -7.81
N GLU A 138 -2.39 7.97 -7.34
CA GLU A 138 -3.14 8.34 -6.14
C GLU A 138 -2.24 8.38 -4.91
N SER A 139 -1.22 7.52 -4.85
CA SER A 139 -0.21 7.53 -3.80
C SER A 139 1.20 7.33 -4.35
N VAL A 140 2.17 7.99 -3.72
CA VAL A 140 3.62 7.84 -3.94
C VAL A 140 4.26 7.27 -2.68
N LEU A 141 5.23 6.37 -2.85
CA LEU A 141 5.98 5.75 -1.77
C LEU A 141 7.33 6.44 -1.65
N VAL A 142 7.68 6.86 -0.44
CA VAL A 142 8.88 7.63 -0.16
C VAL A 142 9.76 6.87 0.82
N ASP A 143 11.05 6.79 0.52
CA ASP A 143 12.06 6.30 1.45
C ASP A 143 12.29 7.32 2.56
N ASN A 144 12.09 6.94 3.83
CA ASN A 144 12.15 7.88 4.95
C ASN A 144 13.59 8.31 5.29
N GLU A 145 14.61 7.58 4.83
CA GLU A 145 16.00 7.96 5.04
C GLU A 145 16.46 8.98 3.99
N SER A 146 16.37 8.66 2.70
CA SER A 146 16.82 9.51 1.59
C SER A 146 15.82 10.61 1.21
N TRP A 147 14.55 10.46 1.62
CA TRP A 147 13.41 11.31 1.27
C TRP A 147 13.08 11.29 -0.23
N ARG A 148 13.57 10.27 -0.96
CA ARG A 148 13.32 10.04 -2.38
C ARG A 148 12.09 9.19 -2.59
N SER A 149 11.38 9.46 -3.68
CA SER A 149 10.30 8.58 -4.13
C SER A 149 10.86 7.27 -4.68
N ILE A 150 10.27 6.15 -4.29
CA ILE A 150 10.75 4.79 -4.58
C ILE A 150 9.71 3.91 -5.29
N GLY A 151 8.48 4.40 -5.42
CA GLY A 151 7.40 3.70 -6.09
C GLY A 151 6.10 4.48 -6.06
N VAL A 152 5.07 3.92 -6.66
CA VAL A 152 3.70 4.42 -6.59
C VAL A 152 2.75 3.32 -6.12
N MET A 153 1.64 3.73 -5.52
CA MET A 153 0.51 2.86 -5.23
C MET A 153 -0.70 3.46 -5.93
N PHE A 154 -1.23 2.74 -6.91
CA PHE A 154 -2.50 3.08 -7.51
C PHE A 154 -3.63 2.63 -6.60
N VAL A 155 -4.68 3.44 -6.50
CA VAL A 155 -5.88 3.15 -5.70
C VAL A 155 -7.08 3.10 -6.64
N ALA A 156 -7.65 1.91 -6.82
CA ALA A 156 -8.75 1.68 -7.75
C ALA A 156 -10.08 2.19 -7.18
N THR A 157 -10.24 3.50 -7.27
CA THR A 157 -11.46 4.24 -6.94
C THR A 157 -11.91 5.01 -8.17
N ARG A 158 -13.22 5.23 -8.32
CA ARG A 158 -13.78 6.09 -9.37
C ARG A 158 -14.97 6.86 -8.83
N GLY A 159 -14.95 8.18 -8.96
CA GLY A 159 -15.97 9.06 -8.38
C GLY A 159 -16.08 8.92 -6.86
N GLY A 160 -14.97 8.61 -6.18
CA GLY A 160 -14.91 8.31 -4.74
C GLY A 160 -15.33 6.89 -4.34
N GLU A 161 -15.80 6.06 -5.28
CA GLU A 161 -16.28 4.69 -4.98
C GLU A 161 -15.21 3.65 -5.33
N SER A 162 -15.05 2.63 -4.48
CA SER A 162 -14.13 1.52 -4.74
C SER A 162 -14.53 0.68 -5.97
N LEU A 163 -13.55 0.32 -6.79
CA LEU A 163 -13.73 -0.62 -7.89
C LEU A 163 -13.46 -2.06 -7.43
N GLU A 164 -14.46 -2.92 -7.53
CA GLU A 164 -14.35 -4.34 -7.15
C GLU A 164 -13.50 -5.17 -8.14
N SER A 165 -13.50 -4.78 -9.41
CA SER A 165 -12.73 -5.40 -10.50
C SER A 165 -11.92 -4.32 -11.23
N PRO A 166 -10.74 -3.95 -10.70
CA PRO A 166 -9.85 -2.99 -11.33
C PRO A 166 -9.27 -3.52 -12.66
N PRO A 167 -8.79 -2.61 -13.54
CA PRO A 167 -8.19 -3.00 -14.82
C PRO A 167 -6.94 -3.85 -14.63
N ALA A 168 -6.78 -4.92 -15.42
CA ALA A 168 -5.53 -5.68 -15.45
C ALA A 168 -4.39 -4.83 -16.05
N VAL A 169 -3.14 -5.19 -15.77
CA VAL A 169 -1.98 -4.58 -16.45
C VAL A 169 -1.91 -5.07 -17.90
N TYR A 170 -2.18 -6.37 -18.10
CA TYR A 170 -2.40 -6.99 -19.40
C TYR A 170 -3.35 -8.18 -19.27
N ASP A 171 -4.05 -8.50 -20.36
CA ASP A 171 -4.86 -9.70 -20.50
C ASP A 171 -4.59 -10.43 -21.83
N GLU A 172 -5.05 -11.67 -21.92
CA GLU A 172 -4.91 -12.51 -23.13
C GLU A 172 -5.72 -11.97 -24.33
N GLY A 173 -6.51 -10.90 -24.16
CA GLY A 173 -7.44 -10.37 -25.16
C GLY A 173 -6.89 -9.25 -26.04
N ASP A 174 -5.78 -8.63 -25.67
CA ASP A 174 -5.16 -7.55 -26.45
C ASP A 174 -4.16 -8.04 -27.52
N ALA A 175 -3.99 -9.36 -27.63
CA ALA A 175 -3.32 -10.01 -28.77
C ALA A 175 -4.22 -9.93 -30.01
N ASP A 176 -4.32 -8.71 -30.57
CA ASP A 176 -4.53 -8.40 -31.98
C ASP A 176 -5.29 -9.52 -32.70
N ASP A 177 -6.63 -9.51 -32.60
CA ASP A 177 -7.54 -10.03 -33.63
C ASP A 177 -7.20 -9.25 -34.91
N GLY A 178 -6.04 -9.56 -35.49
CA GLY A 178 -5.53 -9.06 -36.73
C GLY A 178 -6.50 -9.57 -37.78
N ASP A 179 -7.52 -8.77 -38.01
CA ASP A 179 -8.53 -8.93 -39.03
C ASP A 179 -7.88 -9.53 -40.27
N ASP A 180 -8.38 -10.72 -40.57
CA ASP A 180 -8.31 -11.46 -41.82
C ASP A 180 -8.55 -10.50 -43.00
N VAL A 181 -7.49 -9.79 -43.43
CA VAL A 181 -7.47 -9.09 -44.70
C VAL A 181 -7.34 -10.16 -45.76
N GLY A 182 -8.50 -10.66 -46.16
CA GLY A 182 -8.69 -11.70 -47.15
C GLY A 182 -7.73 -11.56 -48.32
N SER A 183 -6.89 -12.58 -48.47
CA SER A 183 -6.19 -12.86 -49.72
C SER A 183 -7.19 -13.50 -50.69
N ASP A 184 -8.13 -12.70 -51.19
CA ASP A 184 -8.87 -13.00 -52.42
C ASP A 184 -7.90 -12.83 -53.59
N GLY A 185 -7.25 -13.94 -53.93
CA GLY A 185 -6.28 -14.04 -55.00
C GLY A 185 -6.33 -15.42 -55.63
N GLY A 186 -7.48 -15.74 -56.22
CA GLY A 186 -7.70 -17.00 -56.91
C GLY A 186 -6.61 -17.32 -57.95
N THR A 187 -6.21 -18.58 -58.01
CA THR A 187 -5.81 -19.21 -59.26
C THR A 187 -5.99 -20.71 -59.14
N ASP A 188 -6.95 -21.20 -59.92
CA ASP A 188 -7.21 -22.61 -60.19
C ASP A 188 -5.93 -23.33 -60.60
N HIS A 189 -5.70 -24.55 -60.10
CA HIS A 189 -5.24 -25.64 -60.95
C HIS A 189 -5.50 -27.02 -60.32
N GLU A 190 -6.08 -27.86 -61.16
CA GLU A 190 -6.59 -29.20 -60.90
C GLU A 190 -5.50 -30.25 -60.67
N GLY A 191 -5.85 -31.25 -59.84
CA GLY A 191 -5.48 -32.65 -60.07
C GLY A 191 -4.33 -33.19 -59.20
N HIS A 192 -4.66 -34.06 -58.25
CA HIS A 192 -4.27 -35.47 -58.31
C HIS A 192 -4.90 -36.29 -57.17
N SER A 193 -5.48 -37.43 -57.57
CA SER A 193 -6.08 -38.45 -56.73
C SER A 193 -5.01 -39.45 -56.25
N GLY A 194 -5.04 -39.78 -54.95
CA GLY A 194 -4.30 -40.88 -54.31
C GLY A 194 -4.40 -40.74 -52.78
N HIS A 195 -5.30 -41.49 -52.13
CA HIS A 195 -4.94 -42.65 -51.28
C HIS A 195 -3.90 -42.32 -50.20
N ASP A 196 -4.29 -42.26 -48.93
CA ASP A 196 -4.21 -43.42 -48.02
C ASP A 196 -4.73 -43.07 -46.62
N ASP A 197 -5.33 -44.08 -46.00
CA ASP A 197 -5.89 -44.12 -44.66
C ASP A 197 -4.87 -43.81 -43.56
N HIS A 198 -5.18 -42.86 -42.68
CA HIS A 198 -4.71 -42.91 -41.30
C HIS A 198 -5.74 -42.28 -40.35
N GLU A 199 -6.35 -43.15 -39.54
CA GLU A 199 -7.11 -42.81 -38.35
C GLU A 199 -6.20 -42.04 -37.38
N ASN A 200 -6.36 -40.72 -37.35
CA ASN A 200 -5.76 -39.87 -36.33
C ASN A 200 -6.88 -39.40 -35.39
N HIS A 201 -7.19 -40.23 -34.40
CA HIS A 201 -7.95 -39.79 -33.23
C HIS A 201 -7.03 -38.93 -32.36
N GLY A 202 -6.87 -37.67 -32.76
CA GLY A 202 -6.41 -36.61 -31.88
C GLY A 202 -7.49 -36.41 -30.83
N SER A 203 -7.21 -36.84 -29.60
CA SER A 203 -7.93 -36.43 -28.42
C SER A 203 -7.67 -34.94 -28.23
N ASP A 204 -8.63 -34.13 -28.65
CA ASP A 204 -8.75 -32.71 -28.32
C ASP A 204 -9.06 -32.59 -26.81
N ASP A 205 -8.04 -32.81 -25.99
CA ASP A 205 -8.00 -32.37 -24.60
C ASP A 205 -7.82 -30.84 -24.62
N HIS A 206 -8.92 -30.13 -24.90
CA HIS A 206 -9.04 -28.71 -24.59
C HIS A 206 -9.23 -28.56 -23.07
N GLU A 207 -8.18 -28.87 -22.30
CA GLU A 207 -8.07 -28.34 -20.94
C GLU A 207 -7.78 -26.84 -21.06
N GLY A 208 -8.69 -26.04 -20.54
CA GLY A 208 -8.65 -24.59 -20.61
C GLY A 208 -7.43 -24.02 -19.89
N HIS A 209 -6.42 -23.64 -20.67
CA HIS A 209 -5.35 -22.73 -20.29
C HIS A 209 -5.74 -21.32 -20.73
N GLY A 210 -6.59 -20.64 -19.96
CA GLY A 210 -7.07 -19.29 -20.28
C GLY A 210 -6.90 -18.33 -19.10
N SER A 211 -5.83 -18.49 -18.34
CA SER A 211 -5.52 -17.60 -17.21
C SER A 211 -4.02 -17.51 -16.89
N ASP A 212 -3.15 -18.14 -17.68
CA ASP A 212 -1.73 -18.22 -17.32
C ASP A 212 -0.97 -16.94 -17.72
N ASP A 213 -1.54 -16.11 -18.62
CA ASP A 213 -0.88 -14.89 -19.10
C ASP A 213 -1.55 -13.58 -18.62
N ARG A 214 -2.60 -13.61 -17.78
CA ARG A 214 -3.23 -12.38 -17.27
C ARG A 214 -2.54 -11.87 -16.01
N CYS A 215 -2.04 -10.63 -16.03
CA CYS A 215 -1.50 -9.96 -14.86
C CYS A 215 -2.44 -8.90 -14.30
N SER A 216 -2.91 -9.12 -13.07
CA SER A 216 -3.76 -8.18 -12.35
C SER A 216 -3.38 -8.18 -10.87
N PRO A 217 -2.29 -7.50 -10.47
CA PRO A 217 -1.70 -7.61 -9.14
C PRO A 217 -2.42 -6.79 -8.05
N TRP A 218 -3.69 -6.46 -8.30
CA TRP A 218 -4.53 -5.71 -7.37
C TRP A 218 -4.91 -6.53 -6.13
N HIS A 219 -4.72 -5.91 -4.97
CA HIS A 219 -5.03 -6.50 -3.67
C HIS A 219 -5.71 -5.46 -2.77
N TYR A 220 -6.29 -5.93 -1.67
CA TYR A 220 -6.80 -5.09 -0.59
C TYR A 220 -6.14 -5.49 0.72
N HIS A 221 -5.99 -4.55 1.64
CA HIS A 221 -5.59 -4.85 3.01
C HIS A 221 -6.82 -5.16 3.86
N ALA A 222 -6.77 -6.29 4.56
CA ALA A 222 -7.76 -6.70 5.55
C ALA A 222 -7.23 -6.65 6.98
N GLY A 223 -5.90 -6.55 7.12
CA GLY A 223 -5.21 -6.30 8.37
C GLY A 223 -5.49 -4.93 8.95
N LEU A 224 -5.47 -4.85 10.28
CA LEU A 224 -5.72 -3.63 11.02
C LEU A 224 -4.78 -2.47 10.64
N PRO A 225 -3.47 -2.66 10.42
CA PRO A 225 -2.58 -1.56 10.02
C PRO A 225 -3.03 -0.88 8.73
N GLY A 226 -3.19 -1.63 7.63
CA GLY A 226 -3.63 -1.07 6.35
C GLY A 226 -5.03 -0.45 6.40
N ARG A 227 -5.98 -1.09 7.09
CA ARG A 227 -7.34 -0.54 7.27
C ARG A 227 -7.35 0.72 8.10
N PHE A 228 -6.52 0.80 9.14
CA PHE A 228 -6.39 1.96 10.00
C PHE A 228 -5.72 3.11 9.25
N ALA A 229 -4.65 2.85 8.49
CA ALA A 229 -4.01 3.85 7.64
C ALA A 229 -5.00 4.46 6.64
N TRP A 230 -5.79 3.64 5.94
CA TRP A 230 -6.83 4.12 5.03
C TRP A 230 -7.94 4.90 5.73
N TRP A 231 -8.43 4.40 6.87
CA TRP A 231 -9.41 5.13 7.68
C TRP A 231 -8.84 6.47 8.17
N TYR A 232 -7.59 6.49 8.63
CA TYR A 232 -6.90 7.69 9.08
C TYR A 232 -6.82 8.74 7.97
N TYR A 233 -6.39 8.33 6.77
CA TYR A 233 -6.39 9.20 5.59
C TYR A 233 -7.77 9.88 5.40
N ARG A 234 -8.85 9.09 5.35
CA ARG A 234 -10.21 9.60 5.17
C ARG A 234 -10.61 10.60 6.26
N GLN A 235 -10.27 10.32 7.51
CA GLN A 235 -10.59 11.22 8.62
C GLN A 235 -9.74 12.51 8.60
N ALA A 236 -8.45 12.40 8.30
CA ALA A 236 -7.52 13.52 8.33
C ALA A 236 -7.70 14.47 7.15
N TYR A 237 -8.02 13.93 5.96
CA TYR A 237 -7.92 14.67 4.70
C TYR A 237 -9.23 14.78 3.92
N GLU A 238 -10.14 13.80 3.97
CA GLU A 238 -11.44 13.88 3.27
C GLU A 238 -12.57 14.49 4.13
N GLN A 239 -12.32 14.72 5.43
CA GLN A 239 -13.28 15.28 6.39
C GLN A 239 -14.57 14.46 6.55
N ASP A 240 -14.53 13.14 6.32
CA ASP A 240 -15.67 12.23 6.52
C ASP A 240 -16.27 12.27 7.95
N PHE A 241 -15.52 12.85 8.90
CA PHE A 241 -16.01 13.21 10.22
C PHE A 241 -17.27 14.11 10.17
N ALA A 242 -17.39 14.96 9.15
CA ALA A 242 -18.55 15.84 8.95
C ALA A 242 -19.83 15.04 8.63
N ASP A 243 -19.69 13.89 7.99
CA ASP A 243 -20.79 13.00 7.61
C ASP A 243 -21.08 11.92 8.68
N GLY A 244 -20.23 11.84 9.71
CA GLY A 244 -20.42 10.97 10.87
C GLY A 244 -20.06 9.51 10.64
N ASP A 245 -19.37 9.18 9.55
CA ASP A 245 -18.86 7.83 9.31
C ASP A 245 -17.48 7.64 9.96
N LEU A 246 -17.51 7.09 11.17
CA LEU A 246 -16.33 6.82 11.99
C LEU A 246 -15.97 5.34 12.01
N GLN A 247 -16.60 4.50 11.17
CA GLN A 247 -16.35 3.06 11.23
C GLN A 247 -15.09 2.70 10.45
N LEU A 248 -14.24 1.90 11.09
CA LEU A 248 -13.12 1.26 10.41
C LEU A 248 -13.69 0.32 9.31
N PRO A 249 -13.32 0.48 8.04
CA PRO A 249 -13.88 -0.33 6.95
C PRO A 249 -13.45 -1.80 7.10
N CYS A 250 -14.13 -2.75 6.46
CA CYS A 250 -13.74 -4.17 6.53
C CYS A 250 -12.42 -4.47 5.82
N ARG A 251 -12.11 -3.70 4.76
CA ARG A 251 -10.90 -3.76 3.95
C ARG A 251 -10.65 -2.39 3.31
N THR A 252 -9.45 -2.15 2.80
CA THR A 252 -9.16 -0.99 1.94
C THR A 252 -9.82 -1.14 0.56
N PRO A 253 -9.85 -0.08 -0.26
CA PRO A 253 -10.03 -0.23 -1.70
C PRO A 253 -8.95 -1.15 -2.29
N CYS A 254 -9.21 -1.61 -3.52
CA CYS A 254 -8.22 -2.29 -4.31
C CYS A 254 -7.05 -1.35 -4.62
N MET A 255 -5.83 -1.83 -4.43
CA MET A 255 -4.59 -1.09 -4.65
C MET A 255 -3.55 -1.96 -5.34
N MET A 256 -2.60 -1.29 -5.99
CA MET A 256 -1.51 -1.92 -6.73
C MET A 256 -0.25 -1.10 -6.57
N HIS A 257 0.79 -1.70 -5.99
CA HIS A 257 2.12 -1.11 -5.91
C HIS A 257 2.86 -1.30 -7.24
N VAL A 258 3.67 -0.30 -7.60
CA VAL A 258 4.64 -0.38 -8.70
C VAL A 258 5.92 0.29 -8.24
N TRP A 259 6.97 -0.51 -8.03
CA TRP A 259 8.27 -0.05 -7.55
C TRP A 259 9.13 0.51 -8.68
N SER A 260 9.74 1.69 -8.48
CA SER A 260 10.70 2.26 -9.44
C SER A 260 12.12 1.75 -9.24
N VAL A 261 12.41 1.22 -8.04
CA VAL A 261 13.65 0.56 -7.63
C VAL A 261 13.53 -0.96 -7.72
N ASP A 262 14.66 -1.66 -7.72
CA ASP A 262 14.69 -3.12 -7.74
C ASP A 262 14.04 -3.71 -6.48
N HIS A 263 13.20 -4.72 -6.66
CA HIS A 263 12.53 -5.42 -5.57
C HIS A 263 12.70 -6.94 -5.73
N PRO A 264 13.18 -7.68 -4.70
CA PRO A 264 13.46 -9.12 -4.84
C PRO A 264 12.21 -9.98 -5.09
N GLU A 265 11.03 -9.45 -4.77
CA GLU A 265 9.72 -10.09 -5.01
C GLU A 265 9.00 -9.54 -6.25
N GLY A 266 9.69 -8.75 -7.08
CA GLY A 266 9.20 -8.21 -8.33
C GLY A 266 8.56 -6.84 -8.24
N VAL A 267 8.23 -6.25 -9.39
CA VAL A 267 7.83 -4.83 -9.49
C VAL A 267 6.50 -4.52 -8.78
N TYR A 268 5.63 -5.51 -8.67
CA TYR A 268 4.31 -5.39 -8.03
C TYR A 268 4.28 -5.91 -6.59
N ALA A 269 5.45 -6.11 -5.97
CA ALA A 269 5.53 -6.61 -4.60
C ALA A 269 4.72 -5.74 -3.64
N HIS A 270 4.05 -6.41 -2.69
CA HIS A 270 3.20 -5.76 -1.71
C HIS A 270 4.02 -4.99 -0.67
N ASP A 271 5.04 -5.63 -0.12
CA ASP A 271 5.92 -5.01 0.88
C ASP A 271 6.93 -4.05 0.23
N GLY A 272 7.48 -3.15 1.06
CA GLY A 272 8.52 -2.22 0.64
C GLY A 272 9.86 -2.91 0.34
N PRO A 273 10.66 -2.39 -0.59
CA PRO A 273 11.97 -2.96 -0.91
C PRO A 273 12.86 -2.96 0.35
N PRO A 274 13.64 -4.03 0.58
CA PRO A 274 14.61 -4.02 1.68
C PRO A 274 15.57 -2.84 1.54
N ALA A 275 16.04 -2.28 2.65
CA ALA A 275 16.88 -1.07 2.66
C ALA A 275 18.08 -1.13 1.69
N ALA A 276 18.71 -2.31 1.54
CA ALA A 276 19.82 -2.52 0.61
C ALA A 276 19.49 -2.28 -0.88
N TYR A 277 18.21 -2.26 -1.26
CA TYR A 277 17.73 -1.96 -2.61
C TYR A 277 17.22 -0.52 -2.76
N ARG A 278 17.14 0.24 -1.66
CA ARG A 278 16.71 1.64 -1.63
C ARG A 278 17.86 2.64 -1.47
N GLU A 279 19.10 2.15 -1.43
CA GLU A 279 20.30 3.00 -1.30
C GLU A 279 20.40 3.98 -2.48
N GLN A 280 19.97 5.21 -2.25
CA GLN A 280 20.00 6.31 -3.21
C GLN A 280 20.72 7.52 -2.61
N GLU A 281 21.18 8.42 -3.48
CA GLU A 281 21.66 9.72 -3.02
C GLU A 281 20.47 10.49 -2.42
N PRO A 282 20.58 10.94 -1.15
CA PRO A 282 19.50 11.69 -0.50
C PRO A 282 19.05 12.90 -1.32
N ALA A 283 17.83 13.38 -1.06
CA ALA A 283 17.38 14.64 -1.62
C ALA A 283 18.35 15.78 -1.25
N ASP A 284 18.75 16.57 -2.24
CA ASP A 284 19.70 17.69 -2.04
C ASP A 284 19.08 18.83 -1.22
N ASP A 285 17.77 19.03 -1.41
CA ASP A 285 16.95 20.05 -0.77
C ASP A 285 15.64 19.39 -0.33
N PRO A 286 15.20 19.53 0.95
CA PRO A 286 13.92 19.02 1.39
C PRO A 286 12.71 19.66 0.69
N GLY A 287 12.87 20.81 0.03
CA GLY A 287 11.78 21.48 -0.71
C GLY A 287 10.72 22.16 0.18
N PHE A 288 10.93 22.18 1.49
CA PHE A 288 10.11 22.92 2.46
C PHE A 288 10.97 23.42 3.64
N GLU A 289 10.43 24.35 4.42
CA GLU A 289 11.13 24.93 5.58
C GLU A 289 11.30 23.88 6.70
N THR A 290 12.50 23.31 6.84
CA THR A 290 12.87 22.39 7.93
C THR A 290 14.36 22.51 8.28
N ASP A 291 14.72 22.19 9.53
CA ASP A 291 16.12 22.09 9.98
C ASP A 291 16.69 20.67 9.80
N ALA A 292 15.83 19.69 9.49
CA ALA A 292 16.19 18.30 9.26
C ALA A 292 16.87 18.09 7.89
N LYS A 293 17.65 17.02 7.76
CA LYS A 293 18.46 16.74 6.56
C LYS A 293 18.19 15.34 6.02
N PRO A 294 17.79 15.21 4.74
CA PRO A 294 17.75 13.93 4.04
C PRO A 294 19.06 13.14 4.20
N GLY A 295 18.95 11.84 4.46
CA GLY A 295 20.06 10.91 4.69
C GLY A 295 20.73 11.02 6.06
N SER A 296 20.25 11.90 6.95
CA SER A 296 20.73 12.02 8.33
C SER A 296 19.60 12.00 9.35
N ASP A 297 18.47 12.60 9.01
CA ASP A 297 17.25 12.64 9.81
C ASP A 297 16.14 11.89 9.07
N GLU A 298 15.34 11.10 9.79
CA GLU A 298 14.22 10.37 9.20
C GLU A 298 13.06 11.31 8.86
N LEU A 299 12.41 11.06 7.72
CA LEU A 299 11.17 11.71 7.34
C LEU A 299 10.04 11.23 8.26
N GLY A 300 9.46 12.17 9.01
CA GLY A 300 8.41 11.91 9.98
C GLY A 300 7.61 13.19 10.30
N TRP A 301 6.57 13.06 11.12
CA TRP A 301 5.68 14.17 11.46
C TRP A 301 6.39 15.39 12.06
N ASP A 302 7.51 15.20 12.74
CA ASP A 302 8.28 16.23 13.43
C ASP A 302 9.21 17.05 12.52
N VAL A 303 9.44 16.59 11.29
CA VAL A 303 10.23 17.34 10.29
C VAL A 303 9.37 18.07 9.27
N LEU A 304 8.09 17.71 9.17
CA LEU A 304 7.14 18.28 8.22
C LEU A 304 6.66 19.68 8.64
N PRO A 305 6.29 20.54 7.66
CA PRO A 305 5.61 21.79 7.92
C PRO A 305 4.32 21.62 8.73
N ASP A 306 4.05 22.55 9.65
CA ASP A 306 2.89 22.52 10.56
C ASP A 306 1.55 22.38 9.83
N ASP A 307 1.42 22.90 8.60
CA ASP A 307 0.20 22.84 7.78
C ASP A 307 -0.01 21.49 7.08
N LEU A 308 1.00 20.61 7.08
CA LEU A 308 0.88 19.23 6.62
C LEU A 308 0.62 18.25 7.75
N VAL A 309 0.93 18.62 9.00
CA VAL A 309 0.71 17.76 10.17
C VAL A 309 -0.77 17.84 10.57
N PRO A 310 -1.52 16.73 10.54
CA PRO A 310 -2.92 16.73 10.95
C PRO A 310 -3.06 17.07 12.45
N GLU A 311 -4.19 17.69 12.82
CA GLU A 311 -4.46 18.09 14.21
C GLU A 311 -4.41 16.91 15.20
N GLN A 312 -4.79 15.72 14.72
CA GLN A 312 -4.74 14.47 15.48
C GLN A 312 -3.85 13.50 14.72
N ARG A 313 -2.76 13.08 15.35
CA ARG A 313 -1.86 12.11 14.75
C ARG A 313 -2.38 10.70 14.94
N PRO A 314 -1.91 9.74 14.15
CA PRO A 314 -2.38 8.36 14.20
C PRO A 314 -2.25 7.72 15.59
N GLU A 315 -1.17 8.00 16.32
CA GLU A 315 -0.97 7.54 17.69
C GLU A 315 -1.97 8.12 18.69
N ASP A 316 -2.42 9.36 18.47
CA ASP A 316 -3.42 10.03 19.29
C ASP A 316 -4.80 9.38 19.07
N LEU A 317 -5.12 9.03 17.83
CA LEU A 317 -6.36 8.35 17.45
C LEU A 317 -6.38 6.88 17.85
N ALA A 318 -5.28 6.16 17.68
CA ALA A 318 -5.16 4.76 18.09
C ALA A 318 -5.42 4.59 19.59
N ALA A 319 -4.96 5.54 20.41
CA ALA A 319 -5.23 5.56 21.85
C ALA A 319 -6.73 5.71 22.20
N LEU A 320 -7.56 6.20 21.28
CA LEU A 320 -9.00 6.38 21.46
C LEU A 320 -9.81 5.14 21.05
N ILE A 321 -9.23 4.19 20.31
CA ILE A 321 -9.91 2.97 19.84
C ILE A 321 -9.66 1.83 20.83
N PRO A 322 -10.65 1.41 21.65
CA PRO A 322 -10.43 0.41 22.67
C PRO A 322 -10.13 -0.97 22.05
N GLY A 323 -8.92 -1.49 22.28
CA GLY A 323 -8.49 -2.80 21.77
C GLY A 323 -7.43 -2.75 20.66
N LEU A 324 -6.98 -1.56 20.30
CA LEU A 324 -5.68 -1.29 19.67
C LEU A 324 -4.57 -1.15 20.73
#